data_AF-A0A1V6MHE7-F1
#
_entry.id   AF-A0A1V6MHE7-F1
#
_cell.length_a   1.000
_cell.length_b   1.000
_cell.length_c   1.000
_cell.angle_alpha   90.00
_cell.angle_beta   90.00
_cell.angle_gamma   90.00
#
_symmetry.space_group_name_H-M   'P 1'
#
loop_
_entity.id
_entity.type
_entity.pdbx_description
1 polymer ?
#
loop_
_entity_poly.entity_id
_entity_poly.type
_entity_poly.pdbx_seq_one_letter_code
_entity_poly.pdbx_strand_id
1 'polypeptide(L)'
;MAACPEMTQLALCIRGFAQLLKPHPDNADALELWITQVRTADLPHLHAFIRGLERDLDAVIAAFTLRYSNGPTEGVNTKTKRIARHMHGRAGLTLLRHRILLG
;
A
#
# COMPACT_ATOMS: atom_id res chain seq x y z
N MET A 1 10.73 16.75 -29.03
CA MET A 1 10.93 16.53 -27.59
C MET A 1 10.78 15.04 -27.33
N ALA A 2 11.84 14.26 -27.52
CA ALA A 2 11.80 12.83 -27.24
C ALA A 2 11.88 12.66 -25.72
N ALA A 3 10.87 12.05 -25.11
CA ALA A 3 10.90 11.73 -23.70
C ALA A 3 12.04 10.74 -23.43
N CYS A 4 12.72 10.90 -22.29
CA CYS A 4 13.72 9.97 -21.77
C CYS A 4 13.14 8.54 -21.78
N PRO A 5 13.68 7.59 -22.56
CA PRO A 5 13.13 6.23 -22.70
C PRO A 5 12.88 5.53 -21.35
N GLU A 6 13.77 5.78 -20.39
CA GLU A 6 13.72 5.31 -19.01
C GLU A 6 12.48 5.84 -18.28
N MET A 7 12.11 7.11 -18.48
CA MET A 7 10.89 7.68 -17.90
C MET A 7 9.63 7.09 -18.52
N THR A 8 9.65 6.79 -19.83
CA THR A 8 8.54 6.11 -20.49
C THR A 8 8.37 4.70 -19.95
N GLN A 9 9.47 3.95 -19.79
CA GLN A 9 9.45 2.61 -19.22
C GLN A 9 8.97 2.61 -17.77
N LEU A 10 9.47 3.53 -16.95
CA LEU A 10 9.00 3.73 -15.58
C LEU A 10 7.49 3.99 -15.52
N ALA A 11 6.98 4.88 -16.37
CA ALA A 11 5.55 5.20 -16.42
C ALA A 11 4.71 3.99 -16.82
N LEU A 12 5.19 3.15 -17.75
CA LEU A 12 4.52 1.90 -18.13
C LEU A 12 4.50 0.90 -16.96
N CYS A 13 5.62 0.70 -16.26
CA CYS A 13 5.69 -0.18 -15.09
C CYS A 13 4.73 0.27 -13.99
N ILE A 14 4.68 1.58 -13.69
CA ILE A 14 3.75 2.13 -12.69
C ILE A 14 2.30 1.91 -13.10
N ARG A 15 1.95 2.15 -14.37
CA ARG A 15 0.58 1.91 -14.87
C ARG A 15 0.20 0.44 -14.80
N GLY A 16 1.13 -0.47 -15.12
CA GLY A 16 0.92 -1.91 -14.98
C GLY A 16 0.63 -2.32 -13.53
N PHE A 17 1.43 -1.80 -12.59
CA PHE A 17 1.21 -2.02 -11.16
C PHE A 17 -0.15 -1.47 -10.70
N ALA A 18 -0.54 -0.29 -11.16
CA ALA A 18 -1.80 0.34 -10.78
C ALA A 18 -3.03 -0.50 -11.16
N GLN A 19 -2.94 -1.35 -12.19
CA GLN A 19 -4.03 -2.28 -12.53
C GLN A 19 -4.23 -3.35 -11.45
N LEU A 20 -3.16 -3.80 -10.78
CA LEU A 20 -3.19 -4.80 -9.71
C LEU A 20 -3.87 -4.27 -8.44
N LEU A 21 -3.94 -2.94 -8.27
CA LEU A 21 -4.59 -2.31 -7.11
C LEU A 21 -6.10 -2.57 -7.06
N LYS A 22 -6.72 -3.01 -8.15
CA LYS A 22 -8.09 -3.51 -8.15
C LYS A 22 -8.08 -5.01 -7.84
N PRO A 23 -8.55 -5.46 -6.67
CA PRO A 23 -8.37 -6.85 -6.28
C PRO A 23 -9.09 -7.84 -7.20
N HIS A 24 -8.37 -8.88 -7.63
CA HIS A 24 -8.85 -9.95 -8.48
C HIS A 24 -8.05 -11.25 -8.21
N PRO A 25 -8.65 -12.44 -8.22
CA PRO A 25 -7.93 -13.71 -7.98
C PRO A 25 -6.70 -13.89 -8.87
N ASP A 26 -6.79 -13.53 -10.15
CA ASP A 26 -5.71 -13.64 -11.13
C ASP A 26 -4.54 -12.66 -10.88
N ASN A 27 -4.66 -11.73 -9.93
CA ASN A 27 -3.61 -10.76 -9.64
C ASN A 27 -2.37 -11.39 -9.01
N ALA A 28 -2.46 -12.61 -8.47
CA ALA A 28 -1.28 -13.33 -7.97
C ALA A 28 -0.27 -13.59 -9.11
N ASP A 29 -0.73 -14.22 -10.19
CA ASP A 29 0.10 -14.51 -11.37
C ASP A 29 0.52 -13.22 -12.08
N ALA A 30 -0.40 -12.23 -12.16
CA ALA A 30 -0.10 -10.95 -12.78
C ALA A 30 0.96 -10.14 -11.99
N LEU A 31 0.98 -10.25 -10.65
CA LEU A 31 2.01 -9.65 -9.80
C LEU A 31 3.37 -10.29 -10.05
N GLU A 32 3.45 -11.62 -10.13
CA GLU A 32 4.71 -12.33 -10.38
C GLU A 32 5.29 -11.97 -11.76
N LEU A 33 4.42 -11.92 -12.78
CA LEU A 33 4.81 -11.46 -14.12
C LEU A 33 5.33 -10.02 -14.09
N TRP A 34 4.63 -9.12 -13.39
CA TRP A 34 5.03 -7.72 -13.27
C TRP A 34 6.38 -7.57 -12.55
N ILE A 35 6.60 -8.30 -11.44
CA ILE A 35 7.88 -8.31 -10.71
C ILE A 35 9.01 -8.76 -11.64
N THR A 36 8.79 -9.84 -12.40
CA THR A 36 9.77 -10.38 -13.35
C THR A 36 10.14 -9.35 -14.43
N GLN A 37 9.14 -8.68 -15.02
CA GLN A 37 9.35 -7.64 -16.04
C GLN A 37 10.12 -6.43 -15.51
N VAL A 38 9.86 -6.01 -14.27
CA VAL A 38 10.55 -4.87 -13.67
C VAL A 38 11.98 -5.24 -13.27
N ARG A 39 12.24 -6.50 -12.88
CA ARG A 39 13.60 -6.98 -12.58
C ARG A 39 14.50 -7.01 -13.81
N THR A 40 13.95 -7.24 -14.99
CA THR A 40 14.72 -7.18 -16.26
C THR A 40 14.90 -5.76 -16.78
N ALA A 41 14.13 -4.79 -16.27
CA ALA A 41 14.29 -3.37 -16.57
C ALA A 41 15.43 -2.74 -15.74
N ASP A 42 16.21 -1.84 -16.34
CA ASP A 42 17.23 -1.06 -15.63
C ASP A 42 16.60 0.14 -14.89
N LEU A 43 15.79 -0.17 -13.87
CA LEU A 43 15.04 0.82 -13.07
C LEU A 43 15.36 0.63 -11.57
N PRO A 44 16.51 1.15 -11.07
CA PRO A 44 17.02 0.85 -9.73
C PRO A 44 16.05 1.20 -8.59
N HIS A 45 15.25 2.25 -8.77
CA HIS A 45 14.28 2.70 -7.77
C HIS A 45 13.10 1.73 -7.66
N LEU A 46 12.68 1.13 -8.78
CA LEU A 46 11.65 0.10 -8.83
C LEU A 46 12.16 -1.23 -8.24
N HIS A 47 13.45 -1.54 -8.39
CA HIS A 47 14.03 -2.72 -7.72
C HIS A 47 13.99 -2.60 -6.21
N ALA A 48 14.21 -1.40 -5.64
CA ALA A 48 14.07 -1.17 -4.21
C ALA A 48 12.62 -1.38 -3.72
N PHE A 49 11.65 -0.93 -4.52
CA PHE A 49 10.24 -1.15 -4.25
C PHE A 49 9.88 -2.65 -4.27
N ILE A 50 10.36 -3.41 -5.27
CA ILE A 50 10.16 -4.87 -5.35
C ILE A 50 10.70 -5.59 -4.14
N ARG A 51 11.92 -5.27 -3.69
CA ARG A 51 12.48 -5.86 -2.47
C ARG A 51 11.59 -5.63 -1.24
N GLY A 52 10.88 -4.51 -1.20
CA GLY A 52 9.89 -4.22 -0.17
C GLY A 52 8.67 -5.14 -0.26
N LEU A 53 8.15 -5.37 -1.48
CA LEU A 53 7.02 -6.26 -1.72
C LEU A 53 7.36 -7.73 -1.39
N GLU A 54 8.52 -8.20 -1.84
CA GLU A 54 8.96 -9.59 -1.63
C GLU A 54 9.17 -9.94 -0.16
N ARG A 55 9.47 -8.95 0.68
CA ARG A 55 9.65 -9.16 2.13
C ARG A 55 8.36 -9.62 2.82
N ASP A 56 7.20 -9.32 2.24
CA ASP A 56 5.89 -9.69 2.76
C ASP A 56 4.96 -10.13 1.61
N LEU A 57 5.49 -11.01 0.75
CA LEU A 57 4.84 -11.39 -0.51
C LEU A 57 3.44 -11.97 -0.29
N ASP A 58 3.26 -12.79 0.76
CA ASP A 58 1.96 -13.39 1.08
C ASP A 58 0.91 -12.31 1.40
N ALA A 59 1.27 -11.29 2.18
CA ALA A 59 0.37 -10.18 2.48
C ALA A 59 0.08 -9.32 1.24
N VAL A 60 1.08 -9.13 0.36
CA VAL A 60 0.91 -8.39 -0.90
C VAL A 60 -0.02 -9.15 -1.85
N ILE A 61 0.14 -10.47 -2.00
CA ILE A 61 -0.76 -11.33 -2.78
C ILE A 61 -2.17 -11.25 -2.20
N ALA A 62 -2.33 -11.37 -0.89
CA ALA A 62 -3.62 -11.25 -0.24
C ALA A 62 -4.26 -9.87 -0.50
N ALA A 63 -3.47 -8.79 -0.44
CA ALA A 63 -3.95 -7.42 -0.71
C ALA A 63 -4.46 -7.24 -2.15
N PHE A 64 -3.89 -7.95 -3.13
CA PHE A 64 -4.30 -7.86 -4.53
C PHE A 64 -5.31 -8.93 -4.96
N THR A 65 -5.55 -9.97 -4.18
CA THR A 65 -6.50 -11.05 -4.54
C THR A 65 -7.79 -11.00 -3.73
N LEU A 66 -7.73 -10.54 -2.47
CA LEU A 66 -8.88 -10.51 -1.59
C LEU A 66 -9.70 -9.23 -1.78
N ARG A 67 -11.03 -9.39 -1.71
CA ARG A 67 -11.99 -8.27 -1.71
C ARG A 67 -11.97 -7.47 -0.40
N TYR A 68 -11.29 -7.99 0.62
CA TYR A 68 -11.21 -7.39 1.94
C TYR A 68 -9.89 -6.62 2.08
N SER A 69 -9.96 -5.43 2.66
CA SER A 69 -8.78 -4.62 2.96
C SER A 69 -8.78 -4.22 4.43
N ASN A 70 -7.59 -3.90 4.95
CA ASN A 70 -7.45 -3.31 6.28
C ASN A 70 -7.88 -1.84 6.34
N GLY A 71 -8.38 -1.26 5.23
CA GLY A 71 -8.74 0.16 5.14
C GLY A 71 -9.69 0.67 6.24
N PRO A 72 -10.81 -0.02 6.54
CA PRO A 72 -11.68 0.35 7.65
C PRO A 72 -10.96 0.34 9.00
N THR A 73 -10.17 -0.71 9.27
CA THR A 73 -9.40 -0.87 10.50
C THR A 73 -8.33 0.22 10.65
N GLU A 74 -7.62 0.54 9.57
CA GLU A 74 -6.65 1.63 9.52
C GLU A 74 -7.30 2.99 9.71
N GLY A 75 -8.50 3.19 9.16
CA GLY A 75 -9.31 4.40 9.37
C GLY A 75 -9.65 4.59 10.84
N VAL A 76 -10.11 3.53 11.53
CA VAL A 76 -10.37 3.54 12.98
C VAL A 76 -9.08 3.82 13.76
N ASN A 77 -7.97 3.15 13.42
CA ASN A 77 -6.67 3.37 14.08
C ASN A 77 -6.20 4.83 13.90
N THR A 78 -6.38 5.39 12.70
CA THR A 78 -6.04 6.79 12.39
C THR A 78 -6.89 7.77 13.18
N LYS A 79 -8.21 7.54 13.26
CA LYS A 79 -9.13 8.34 14.10
C LYS A 79 -8.69 8.29 15.56
N THR A 80 -8.44 7.10 16.10
CA THR A 80 -8.00 6.90 17.48
C THR A 80 -6.67 7.60 17.78
N LYS A 81 -5.65 7.41 16.92
CA LYS A 81 -4.36 8.09 17.05
C LYS A 81 -4.51 9.61 17.00
N ARG A 82 -5.39 10.14 16.15
CA ARG A 82 -5.68 11.58 16.06
C ARG A 82 -6.30 12.10 17.36
N ILE A 83 -7.29 11.40 17.90
CA ILE A 83 -7.93 11.77 19.18
C ILE A 83 -6.91 11.73 20.32
N ALA A 84 -6.12 10.67 20.42
CA ALA A 84 -5.08 10.53 21.44
C ALA A 84 -4.03 11.65 21.36
N ARG A 85 -3.56 12.00 20.15
CA ARG A 85 -2.63 13.13 19.95
C ARG A 85 -3.25 14.47 20.33
N HIS A 86 -4.51 14.70 19.99
CA HIS A 86 -5.20 15.92 20.40
C HIS A 86 -5.34 16.00 21.91
N MET A 87 -5.55 14.88 22.60
CA MET A 87 -5.78 14.86 24.04
C MET A 87 -4.49 14.70 24.87
N HIS A 88 -3.32 14.69 24.24
CA HIS A 88 -2.04 14.59 24.95
C HIS A 88 -1.88 15.74 25.96
N GLY A 89 -1.52 15.40 27.21
CA GLY A 89 -1.45 16.34 28.34
C GLY A 89 -2.79 16.92 28.81
N ARG A 90 -3.91 16.56 28.17
CA ARG A 90 -5.25 17.15 28.40
C ARG A 90 -6.32 16.13 28.79
N ALA A 91 -6.05 14.83 28.69
CA ALA A 91 -6.96 13.77 29.13
C ALA A 91 -6.24 12.63 29.84
N GLY A 92 -6.89 12.11 30.89
CA GLY A 92 -6.64 10.76 31.40
C GLY A 92 -7.39 9.69 30.59
N LEU A 93 -7.13 8.42 30.91
CA LEU A 93 -7.68 7.25 30.20
C LEU A 93 -9.20 7.27 30.06
N THR A 94 -9.93 7.67 31.11
CA THR A 94 -11.40 7.71 31.10
C THR A 94 -11.95 8.67 30.04
N LEU A 95 -11.41 9.89 29.98
CA LEU A 95 -11.83 10.90 29.00
C LEU A 95 -11.43 10.50 27.57
N LEU A 96 -10.26 9.88 27.42
CA LEU A 96 -9.79 9.37 26.13
C LEU A 96 -10.71 8.25 25.63
N ARG A 97 -11.08 7.29 26.49
CA ARG A 97 -12.01 6.20 26.16
C ARG A 97 -13.37 6.73 25.74
N HIS A 98 -13.91 7.71 26.48
CA HIS A 98 -15.19 8.35 26.14
C HIS A 98 -15.15 9.00 24.75
N ARG A 99 -14.09 9.76 24.43
CA ARG A 99 -13.91 10.40 23.12
C ARG A 99 -13.74 9.42 21.96
N ILE A 100 -13.13 8.26 22.20
CA ILE A 100 -12.90 7.24 21.15
C ILE A 100 -14.18 6.44 20.86
N LEU A 101 -14.91 6.03 21.90
CA LEU A 101 -16.05 5.13 21.77
C LEU A 101 -17.38 5.85 21.49
N LEU A 102 -17.51 7.12 21.92
CA LEU A 102 -18.76 7.87 21.88
C LEU A 102 -18.68 9.14 20.99
N GLY A 103 -17.55 9.38 20.33
CA GLY A 103 -17.33 10.53 19.43
C GLY A 103 -17.04 10.15 17.99
#